data_AF-A0A5N6VSH5-F1
#
_entry.id   AF-A0A5N6VSH5-F1
#
_cell.length_a   1.000
_cell.length_b   1.000
_cell.length_c   1.000
_cell.angle_alpha   90.00
_cell.angle_beta   90.00
_cell.angle_gamma   90.00
#
_symmetry.space_group_name_H-M   'P 1'
#
loop_
_entity.id
_entity.type
_entity.pdbx_description
1 polymer ?
#
loop_
_entity_poly.entity_id
_entity_poly.type
_entity_poly.pdbx_seq_one_letter_code
_entity_poly.pdbx_strand_id
1 'polypeptide(L)'
;MNTLDTLAMDYGWVHGAVTKPFTAIVTLYMGQRLALEIAVQEIVSVINEVYYGGDSDLDEYLKDIWSTIIHTSRKIPREKPHTPPDVPTALQIRLAALLLTLKRQPDPAPMPTTHLQSPVNARRDLSWRQLPLFEETVYEALKDEPGRRAKFTKVETEGWVNFMAFLALITKERIVGLEDIGVVVLREALEERHDSLTSTDGADDRKIDEATRLNVFVAAAAIWAVIMGEELWERMGQKDECPVGLSLGPAPKQLIGTIPKRRWEMWIARLQFLSLREDLKICTRELAAEAAAVMMRVL
;
A
#
# COMPACT_ATOMS: atom_id res chain seq x y z
N MET A 1 13.54 -18.40 -13.36
CA MET A 1 12.28 -17.72 -12.95
C MET A 1 12.69 -16.59 -12.04
N ASN A 2 12.39 -15.34 -12.40
CA ASN A 2 12.74 -14.19 -11.56
C ASN A 2 11.87 -14.23 -10.29
N THR A 3 12.48 -14.10 -9.13
CA THR A 3 11.78 -13.93 -7.86
C THR A 3 11.49 -12.43 -7.64
N LEU A 4 10.56 -12.11 -6.73
CA LEU A 4 10.32 -10.71 -6.33
C LEU A 4 11.58 -10.02 -5.83
N ASP A 5 12.46 -10.75 -5.12
CA ASP A 5 13.73 -10.21 -4.64
C ASP A 5 14.68 -9.86 -5.80
N THR A 6 14.77 -10.71 -6.84
CA THR A 6 15.59 -10.38 -8.04
C THR A 6 15.04 -9.18 -8.79
N LEU A 7 13.71 -9.08 -8.95
CA LEU A 7 13.09 -7.93 -9.61
C LEU A 7 13.33 -6.64 -8.81
N ALA A 8 13.22 -6.71 -7.48
CA ALA A 8 13.45 -5.55 -6.64
C ALA A 8 14.89 -5.03 -6.73
N MET A 9 15.87 -5.93 -6.78
CA MET A 9 17.28 -5.57 -6.98
C MET A 9 17.54 -5.01 -8.37
N ASP A 10 17.08 -5.70 -9.43
CA ASP A 10 17.36 -5.32 -10.82
C ASP A 10 16.76 -3.96 -11.19
N TYR A 11 15.57 -3.66 -10.66
CA TYR A 11 14.82 -2.45 -10.99
C TYR A 11 14.82 -1.40 -9.88
N GLY A 12 15.58 -1.59 -8.80
CA GLY A 12 15.66 -0.66 -7.67
C GLY A 12 14.31 -0.36 -7.04
N TRP A 13 13.50 -1.39 -6.81
CA TRP A 13 12.24 -1.27 -6.07
C TRP A 13 12.50 -1.13 -4.58
N VAL A 14 11.51 -0.63 -3.85
CA VAL A 14 11.55 -0.55 -2.38
C VAL A 14 11.75 -1.95 -1.79
N HIS A 15 12.93 -2.17 -1.21
CA HIS A 15 13.29 -3.38 -0.49
C HIS A 15 14.26 -3.06 0.66
N GLY A 16 14.28 -3.92 1.68
CA GLY A 16 15.25 -3.81 2.78
C GLY A 16 16.68 -4.06 2.30
N ALA A 17 17.63 -3.34 2.87
CA ALA A 17 19.05 -3.53 2.63
C ALA A 17 19.55 -4.84 3.26
N VAL A 18 20.52 -5.46 2.61
CA VAL A 18 21.19 -6.67 3.13
C VAL A 18 22.16 -6.32 4.27
N THR A 19 22.62 -5.07 4.32
CA THR A 19 23.57 -4.56 5.32
C THR A 19 22.90 -4.23 6.65
N LYS A 20 21.57 -4.13 6.69
CA LYS A 20 20.80 -3.81 7.91
C LYS A 20 20.11 -5.07 8.45
N PRO A 21 19.89 -5.15 9.77
CA PRO A 21 19.40 -6.38 10.40
C PRO A 21 17.91 -6.65 10.14
N PHE A 22 17.15 -5.66 9.69
CA PHE A 22 15.68 -5.72 9.63
C PHE A 22 15.16 -6.83 8.71
N THR A 23 15.78 -7.03 7.54
CA THR A 23 15.41 -8.12 6.62
C THR A 23 15.50 -9.48 7.30
N ALA A 24 16.56 -9.73 8.08
CA ALA A 24 16.75 -10.99 8.79
C ALA A 24 15.72 -11.14 9.93
N ILE A 25 15.51 -10.10 10.74
CA ILE A 25 14.56 -10.11 11.87
C ILE A 25 13.14 -10.39 11.37
N VAL A 26 12.67 -9.65 10.35
CA VAL A 26 11.34 -9.81 9.77
C VAL A 26 11.19 -11.20 9.15
N THR A 27 12.21 -11.70 8.44
CA THR A 27 12.17 -13.05 7.85
C THR A 27 12.05 -14.14 8.93
N LEU A 28 12.82 -14.05 10.02
CA LEU A 28 12.75 -15.01 11.13
C LEU A 28 11.39 -14.94 11.84
N TYR A 29 10.87 -13.74 12.06
CA TYR A 29 9.56 -13.53 12.64
C TYR A 29 8.45 -14.13 11.77
N MET A 30 8.45 -13.85 10.46
CA MET A 30 7.48 -14.39 9.51
C MET A 30 7.58 -15.91 9.38
N GLY A 31 8.80 -16.46 9.48
CA GLY A 31 9.06 -17.89 9.50
C GLY A 31 8.75 -18.60 10.83
N GLN A 32 8.12 -17.91 11.80
CA GLN A 32 7.80 -18.42 13.15
C GLN A 32 9.01 -18.90 13.96
N ARG A 33 10.22 -18.42 13.59
CA ARG A 33 11.47 -18.71 14.31
C ARG A 33 11.80 -17.66 15.37
N LEU A 34 11.09 -16.54 15.34
CA LEU A 34 11.21 -15.44 16.29
C LEU A 34 9.81 -15.06 16.80
N ALA A 35 9.68 -14.87 18.11
CA ALA A 35 8.45 -14.38 18.73
C ALA A 35 8.22 -12.90 18.39
N LEU A 36 6.96 -12.45 18.43
CA LEU A 36 6.61 -11.06 18.09
C LEU A 36 7.32 -10.06 18.99
N GLU A 37 7.31 -10.32 20.29
CA GLU A 37 7.89 -9.45 21.32
C GLU A 37 9.41 -9.31 21.13
N ILE A 38 10.09 -10.42 20.81
CA ILE A 38 11.53 -10.43 20.58
C ILE A 38 11.87 -9.70 19.28
N ALA A 39 11.12 -9.95 18.20
CA ALA A 39 11.34 -9.27 16.92
C ALA A 39 11.18 -7.75 17.07
N VAL A 40 10.16 -7.30 17.79
CA VAL A 40 9.94 -5.88 18.07
C VAL A 40 11.05 -5.31 18.94
N GLN A 41 11.45 -6.02 20.00
CA GLN A 41 12.54 -5.60 20.87
C GLN A 41 13.85 -5.40 20.09
N GLU A 42 14.21 -6.34 19.21
CA GLU A 42 15.42 -6.23 18.38
C GLU A 42 15.34 -5.04 17.42
N ILE A 43 14.22 -4.84 16.72
CA ILE A 43 14.04 -3.70 15.81
C ILE A 43 14.16 -2.38 16.57
N VAL A 44 13.47 -2.26 17.71
CA VAL A 44 13.46 -1.04 18.52
C VAL A 44 14.84 -0.77 19.12
N SER A 45 15.58 -1.81 19.55
CA SER A 45 16.94 -1.65 20.09
C SER A 45 17.86 -1.03 19.04
N VAL A 46 17.86 -1.56 17.82
CA VAL A 46 18.70 -1.04 16.73
C VAL A 46 18.36 0.41 16.41
N ILE A 47 17.06 0.76 16.31
CA ILE A 47 16.65 2.14 16.04
C ILE A 47 16.99 3.09 17.19
N ASN A 48 16.81 2.65 18.43
CA ASN A 48 17.16 3.45 19.60
C ASN A 48 18.67 3.67 19.71
N GLU A 49 19.50 2.68 19.41
CA GLU A 49 20.96 2.81 19.38
C GLU A 49 21.39 3.88 18.38
N VAL A 50 20.83 3.88 17.17
CA VAL A 50 21.11 4.91 16.15
C VAL A 50 20.61 6.29 16.61
N TYR A 51 19.39 6.35 17.15
CA TYR A 51 18.78 7.58 17.66
C TYR A 51 19.61 8.22 18.80
N TYR A 52 20.05 7.43 19.79
CA TYR A 52 20.87 7.93 20.89
C TYR A 52 22.35 8.09 20.53
N GLY A 53 22.81 7.44 19.46
CA GLY A 53 24.16 7.65 18.91
C GLY A 53 24.35 9.03 18.29
N GLY A 54 23.27 9.75 17.97
CA GLY A 54 23.32 11.06 17.32
C GLY A 54 23.73 10.98 15.85
N ASP A 55 23.54 9.80 15.25
CA ASP A 55 23.92 9.53 13.87
C ASP A 55 22.96 10.25 12.89
N SER A 56 23.50 10.73 11.77
CA SER A 56 22.70 11.30 10.67
C SER A 56 21.82 10.26 9.97
N ASP A 57 22.10 8.98 10.19
CA ASP A 57 21.58 7.89 9.38
C ASP A 57 20.25 7.31 9.90
N LEU A 58 19.67 7.90 10.96
CA LEU A 58 18.39 7.45 11.54
C LEU A 58 17.28 7.32 10.49
N ASP A 59 17.16 8.30 9.59
CA ASP A 59 16.19 8.27 8.49
C ASP A 59 16.41 7.07 7.58
N GLU A 60 17.67 6.74 7.30
CA GLU A 60 18.03 5.61 6.45
C GLU A 60 17.63 4.29 7.10
N TYR A 61 17.80 4.16 8.42
CA TYR A 61 17.37 2.98 9.17
C TYR A 61 15.85 2.87 9.26
N LEU A 62 15.15 3.98 9.49
CA LEU A 62 13.69 4.04 9.49
C LEU A 62 13.11 3.67 8.11
N LYS A 63 13.63 4.26 7.03
CA LYS A 63 13.21 3.89 5.67
C LYS A 63 13.48 2.40 5.39
N ASP A 64 14.59 1.85 5.89
CA ASP A 64 14.93 0.44 5.67
C ASP A 64 13.97 -0.56 6.33
N ILE A 65 13.58 -0.34 7.59
CA ILE A 65 12.61 -1.21 8.26
C ILE A 65 11.25 -1.15 7.55
N TRP A 66 10.80 0.03 7.11
CA TRP A 66 9.55 0.15 6.36
C TRP A 66 9.63 -0.50 4.99
N SER A 67 10.75 -0.31 4.28
CA SER A 67 11.02 -0.95 3.00
C SER A 67 11.02 -2.47 3.14
N THR A 68 11.57 -2.99 4.23
CA THR A 68 11.56 -4.42 4.57
C THR A 68 10.13 -4.94 4.78
N ILE A 69 9.31 -4.25 5.58
CA ILE A 69 7.93 -4.66 5.87
C ILE A 69 7.09 -4.60 4.58
N ILE A 70 7.22 -3.52 3.81
CA ILE A 70 6.51 -3.33 2.54
C ILE A 70 6.91 -4.42 1.54
N HIS A 71 8.20 -4.69 1.35
CA HIS A 71 8.66 -5.73 0.44
C HIS A 71 8.24 -7.13 0.91
N THR A 72 8.24 -7.37 2.22
CA THR A 72 7.71 -8.62 2.79
C THR A 72 6.23 -8.79 2.46
N SER A 73 5.43 -7.72 2.50
CA SER A 73 4.00 -7.78 2.17
C SER A 73 3.74 -8.21 0.72
N ARG A 74 4.60 -7.81 -0.24
CA ARG A 74 4.52 -8.25 -1.65
C ARG A 74 4.66 -9.77 -1.78
N LYS A 75 5.46 -10.38 -0.90
CA LYS A 75 5.77 -11.81 -0.93
C LYS A 75 4.72 -12.69 -0.24
N ILE A 76 3.82 -12.12 0.55
CA ILE A 76 2.79 -12.86 1.28
C ILE A 76 1.55 -13.02 0.41
N PRO A 77 1.19 -14.24 -0.02
CA PRO A 77 -0.01 -14.44 -0.80
C PRO A 77 -1.26 -14.06 -0.01
N ARG A 78 -2.19 -13.41 -0.70
CA ARG A 78 -3.53 -13.09 -0.21
C ARG A 78 -4.48 -14.30 -0.20
N GLU A 79 -4.20 -15.32 -1.02
CA GLU A 79 -5.19 -16.36 -1.34
C GLU A 79 -4.98 -17.69 -0.60
N LYS A 80 -6.10 -18.28 -0.18
CA LYS A 80 -6.35 -19.71 -0.33
C LYS A 80 -7.43 -19.87 -1.41
N PRO A 81 -7.41 -20.92 -2.24
CA PRO A 81 -8.55 -21.24 -3.08
C PRO A 81 -9.83 -21.31 -2.23
N HIS A 82 -10.90 -20.64 -2.66
CA HIS A 82 -12.26 -20.67 -2.07
C HIS A 82 -12.51 -19.90 -0.76
N THR A 83 -11.56 -19.12 -0.24
CA THR A 83 -11.85 -18.18 0.85
C THR A 83 -12.33 -16.83 0.31
N PRO A 84 -13.35 -16.21 0.92
CA PRO A 84 -13.76 -14.84 0.59
C PRO A 84 -12.56 -13.88 0.58
N PRO A 85 -12.41 -13.03 -0.44
CA PRO A 85 -11.27 -12.14 -0.61
C PRO A 85 -11.15 -11.01 0.43
N ASP A 86 -12.14 -10.84 1.30
CA ASP A 86 -12.12 -9.91 2.44
C ASP A 86 -11.39 -10.49 3.68
N VAL A 87 -11.13 -11.80 3.74
CA VAL A 87 -10.46 -12.44 4.88
C VAL A 87 -8.93 -12.43 4.71
N PRO A 88 -8.18 -11.72 5.56
CA PRO A 88 -6.72 -11.70 5.48
C PRO A 88 -6.11 -13.06 5.87
N THR A 89 -5.00 -13.43 5.23
CA THR A 89 -4.30 -14.67 5.59
C THR A 89 -3.61 -14.56 6.95
N ALA A 90 -3.34 -15.70 7.58
CA ALA A 90 -2.60 -15.73 8.85
C ALA A 90 -1.23 -15.02 8.77
N LEU A 91 -0.58 -15.05 7.60
CA LEU A 91 0.69 -14.34 7.38
C LEU A 91 0.47 -12.83 7.24
N GLN A 92 -0.60 -12.38 6.56
CA GLN A 92 -0.94 -10.96 6.49
C GLN A 92 -1.26 -10.40 7.88
N ILE A 93 -2.07 -11.12 8.67
CA ILE A 93 -2.37 -10.77 10.06
C ILE A 93 -1.08 -10.72 10.89
N ARG A 94 -0.18 -11.69 10.71
CA ARG A 94 1.11 -11.75 11.43
C ARG A 94 1.99 -10.53 11.12
N LEU A 95 2.09 -10.12 9.86
CA LEU A 95 2.84 -8.94 9.47
C LEU A 95 2.17 -7.65 9.99
N ALA A 96 0.85 -7.55 9.93
CA ALA A 96 0.09 -6.43 10.49
C ALA A 96 0.27 -6.32 12.01
N ALA A 97 0.33 -7.45 12.73
CA ALA A 97 0.61 -7.49 14.17
C ALA A 97 2.01 -6.95 14.50
N LEU A 98 3.03 -7.21 13.67
CA LEU A 98 4.35 -6.62 13.82
C LEU A 98 4.29 -5.09 13.71
N LEU A 99 3.67 -4.58 12.65
CA LEU A 99 3.52 -3.14 12.43
C LEU A 99 2.73 -2.45 13.56
N LEU A 100 1.64 -3.06 14.01
CA LEU A 100 0.83 -2.56 15.12
C LEU A 100 1.61 -2.54 16.44
N THR A 101 2.40 -3.58 16.70
CA THR A 101 3.18 -3.67 17.94
C THR A 101 4.33 -2.68 17.95
N LEU A 102 4.95 -2.43 16.79
CA LEU A 102 5.90 -1.32 16.59
C LEU A 102 5.22 0.03 16.84
N LYS A 103 4.04 0.28 16.27
CA LYS A 103 3.27 1.52 16.49
C LYS A 103 2.95 1.77 17.97
N ARG A 104 2.78 0.70 18.74
CA ARG A 104 2.44 0.76 20.18
C ARG A 104 3.65 0.88 21.10
N GLN A 105 4.87 0.88 20.56
CA GLN A 105 6.07 1.03 21.39
C GLN A 105 6.09 2.39 22.08
N PRO A 106 6.65 2.46 23.29
CA PRO A 106 6.90 3.73 23.94
C PRO A 106 7.91 4.53 23.12
N ASP A 107 7.67 5.83 23.00
CA ASP A 107 8.60 6.73 22.34
C ASP A 107 9.89 6.83 23.19
N PRO A 108 11.09 6.80 22.56
CA PRO A 108 12.33 6.98 23.28
C PRO A 108 12.41 8.36 23.94
N ALA A 109 13.18 8.47 25.01
CA ALA A 109 13.38 9.74 25.69
C ALA A 109 14.03 10.76 24.73
N PRO A 110 13.60 12.03 24.76
CA PRO A 110 14.19 13.05 23.92
C PRO A 110 15.70 13.20 24.20
N MET A 111 16.49 13.32 23.15
CA MET A 111 17.95 13.42 23.28
C MET A 111 18.35 14.69 24.06
N PRO A 112 19.25 14.61 25.06
CA PRO A 112 19.71 15.78 25.78
C PRO A 112 20.43 16.77 24.85
N THR A 113 20.13 18.06 24.98
CA THR A 113 20.67 19.15 24.14
C THR A 113 22.20 19.27 24.19
N THR A 114 22.86 18.68 25.19
CA THR A 114 24.32 18.72 25.41
C THR A 114 25.14 17.88 24.44
N HIS A 115 24.54 16.91 23.73
CA HIS A 115 25.26 16.01 22.81
C HIS A 115 25.17 16.43 21.33
N LEU A 116 24.54 17.57 21.02
CA LEU A 116 24.30 18.02 19.66
C LEU A 116 25.55 18.69 19.07
N GLN A 117 26.29 17.99 18.22
CA GLN A 117 27.40 18.57 17.46
C GLN A 117 26.93 19.41 16.25
N SER A 118 25.65 19.33 15.85
CA SER A 118 25.08 20.13 14.76
C SER A 118 23.63 20.54 15.03
N PRO A 119 23.27 21.83 14.84
CA PRO A 119 21.90 22.33 15.05
C PRO A 119 20.91 21.93 13.95
N VAL A 120 21.36 21.35 12.82
CA VAL A 120 20.50 21.03 11.67
C VAL A 120 19.84 19.65 11.80
N ASN A 121 20.49 18.70 12.49
CA ASN A 121 19.93 17.38 12.81
C ASN A 121 19.29 17.35 14.21
N ALA A 122 19.33 18.48 14.91
CA ALA A 122 18.77 18.64 16.24
C ALA A 122 17.24 18.65 16.17
N ARG A 123 16.64 17.60 16.74
CA ARG A 123 15.19 17.38 16.98
C ARG A 123 14.42 16.82 15.80
N ARG A 124 14.55 15.51 15.61
CA ARG A 124 13.38 14.69 15.29
C ARG A 124 12.99 13.93 16.53
N ASP A 125 11.87 14.31 17.14
CA ASP A 125 11.26 13.49 18.17
C ASP A 125 10.79 12.20 17.47
N LEU A 126 11.49 11.10 17.74
CA LEU A 126 11.12 9.79 17.24
C LEU A 126 9.83 9.36 17.94
N SER A 127 8.72 9.30 17.20
CA SER A 127 7.44 8.80 17.73
C SER A 127 7.00 7.53 17.00
N TRP A 128 7.09 6.39 17.69
CA TRP A 128 6.64 5.10 17.17
C TRP A 128 5.15 5.11 16.85
N ARG A 129 4.35 5.86 17.62
CA ARG A 129 2.92 6.04 17.38
C ARG A 129 2.60 6.60 15.99
N GLN A 130 3.48 7.47 15.49
CA GLN A 130 3.34 8.10 14.19
C GLN A 130 3.91 7.25 13.05
N LEU A 131 4.67 6.17 13.33
CA LEU A 131 5.37 5.36 12.34
C LEU A 131 6.21 6.26 11.39
N PRO A 132 7.28 6.87 11.90
CA PRO A 132 7.97 7.96 11.22
C PRO A 132 8.50 7.51 9.85
N LEU A 133 8.24 8.29 8.80
CA LEU A 133 8.60 7.98 7.39
C LEU A 133 7.87 6.77 6.76
N PHE A 134 6.99 6.06 7.47
CA PHE A 134 6.29 4.91 6.91
C PHE A 134 5.45 5.27 5.68
N GLU A 135 4.65 6.33 5.80
CA GLU A 135 3.80 6.81 4.70
C GLU A 135 4.63 7.26 3.49
N GLU A 136 5.75 7.95 3.72
CA GLU A 136 6.69 8.33 2.66
C GLU A 136 7.24 7.08 1.93
N THR A 137 7.63 6.04 2.67
CA THR A 137 8.09 4.78 2.09
C THR A 137 6.97 4.05 1.32
N VAL A 138 5.71 4.14 1.77
CA VAL A 138 4.56 3.62 1.01
C VAL A 138 4.42 4.36 -0.32
N TYR A 139 4.51 5.69 -0.33
CA TYR A 139 4.46 6.48 -1.57
C TYR A 139 5.62 6.18 -2.51
N GLU A 140 6.82 5.92 -1.99
CA GLU A 140 7.94 5.44 -2.78
C GLU A 140 7.63 4.06 -3.40
N ALA A 141 7.08 3.13 -2.62
CA ALA A 141 6.73 1.79 -3.08
C ALA A 141 5.59 1.76 -4.11
N LEU A 142 4.68 2.73 -4.06
CA LEU A 142 3.65 2.90 -5.09
C LEU A 142 4.23 3.24 -6.47
N LYS A 143 5.45 3.80 -6.54
CA LYS A 143 6.14 4.04 -7.81
C LYS A 143 6.69 2.77 -8.45
N ASP A 144 6.69 1.65 -7.72
CA ASP A 144 7.06 0.31 -8.22
C ASP A 144 5.83 -0.46 -8.71
N GLU A 145 4.91 0.26 -9.36
CA GLU A 145 3.69 -0.31 -9.95
C GLU A 145 4.01 -1.15 -11.20
N PRO A 146 3.23 -2.21 -11.46
CA PRO A 146 3.35 -2.98 -12.70
C PRO A 146 3.15 -2.08 -13.91
N GLY A 147 4.09 -2.13 -14.83
CA GLY A 147 4.05 -1.43 -16.12
C GLY A 147 5.17 -0.41 -16.28
N ARG A 148 5.77 0.05 -15.17
CA ARG A 148 6.81 1.09 -15.22
C ARG A 148 8.20 0.56 -15.56
N ARG A 149 8.66 -0.48 -14.87
CA ARG A 149 10.05 -0.95 -14.96
C ARG A 149 10.15 -2.39 -15.45
N ALA A 150 9.43 -3.33 -14.82
CA ALA A 150 9.47 -4.74 -15.18
C ALA A 150 8.34 -5.19 -16.13
N LYS A 151 7.68 -4.25 -16.81
CA LYS A 151 6.53 -4.49 -17.69
C LYS A 151 5.35 -5.04 -16.88
N PHE A 152 4.87 -6.25 -17.16
CA PHE A 152 3.71 -6.85 -16.50
C PHE A 152 3.99 -8.32 -16.19
N THR A 153 5.13 -8.61 -15.58
CA THR A 153 5.46 -10.02 -15.28
C THR A 153 4.47 -10.59 -14.27
N LYS A 154 4.20 -11.90 -14.35
CA LYS A 154 3.28 -12.57 -13.41
C LYS A 154 3.66 -12.28 -11.94
N VAL A 155 4.94 -12.42 -11.62
CA VAL A 155 5.50 -12.22 -10.27
C VAL A 155 5.31 -10.78 -9.77
N GLU A 156 5.51 -9.79 -10.63
CA GLU A 156 5.26 -8.37 -10.34
C GLU A 156 3.77 -8.10 -10.07
N THR A 157 2.89 -8.61 -10.94
CA THR A 157 1.44 -8.40 -10.79
C THR A 157 0.87 -9.08 -9.54
N GLU A 158 1.36 -10.28 -9.19
CA GLU A 158 0.97 -10.98 -7.97
C GLU A 158 1.48 -10.25 -6.72
N GLY A 159 2.74 -9.79 -6.75
CA GLY A 159 3.33 -9.02 -5.66
C GLY A 159 2.61 -7.70 -5.41
N TRP A 160 2.17 -7.03 -6.49
CA TRP A 160 1.38 -5.80 -6.41
C TRP A 160 0.02 -6.02 -5.77
N VAL A 161 -0.69 -7.07 -6.17
CA VAL A 161 -1.97 -7.49 -5.57
C VAL A 161 -1.82 -7.78 -4.08
N ASN A 162 -0.77 -8.49 -3.68
CA ASN A 162 -0.49 -8.77 -2.27
C ASN A 162 -0.21 -7.49 -1.46
N PHE A 163 0.55 -6.57 -2.04
CA PHE A 163 0.86 -5.27 -1.43
C PHE A 163 -0.41 -4.42 -1.24
N MET A 164 -1.25 -4.31 -2.27
CA MET A 164 -2.54 -3.60 -2.17
C MET A 164 -3.45 -4.17 -1.09
N ALA A 165 -3.49 -5.51 -0.99
CA ALA A 165 -4.27 -6.16 0.06
C ALA A 165 -3.73 -5.86 1.46
N PHE A 166 -2.40 -5.83 1.62
CA PHE A 166 -1.79 -5.47 2.90
C PHE A 166 -2.07 -4.00 3.27
N LEU A 167 -1.95 -3.07 2.33
CA LEU A 167 -2.28 -1.65 2.56
C LEU A 167 -3.76 -1.48 2.95
N ALA A 168 -4.67 -2.11 2.22
CA ALA A 168 -6.10 -2.07 2.55
C ALA A 168 -6.36 -2.64 3.95
N LEU A 169 -5.71 -3.76 4.31
CA LEU A 169 -5.84 -4.38 5.64
C LEU A 169 -5.38 -3.45 6.76
N ILE A 170 -4.14 -2.94 6.70
CA ILE A 170 -3.61 -2.08 7.78
C ILE A 170 -4.40 -0.78 7.92
N THR A 171 -5.05 -0.34 6.85
CA THR A 171 -5.93 0.83 6.84
C THR A 171 -7.31 0.52 7.41
N LYS A 172 -7.91 -0.62 7.04
CA LYS A 172 -9.15 -1.13 7.63
C LYS A 172 -9.00 -1.25 9.15
N GLU A 173 -7.90 -1.84 9.62
CA GLU A 173 -7.55 -2.04 11.03
C GLU A 173 -7.11 -0.75 11.78
N ARG A 174 -7.12 0.41 11.11
CA ARG A 174 -6.74 1.72 11.68
C ARG A 174 -5.30 1.75 12.25
N ILE A 175 -4.41 0.94 11.69
CA ILE A 175 -2.98 0.99 12.02
C ILE A 175 -2.37 2.23 11.38
N VAL A 176 -2.74 2.53 10.13
CA VAL A 176 -2.32 3.70 9.35
C VAL A 176 -3.54 4.25 8.61
N GLY A 177 -3.63 5.58 8.44
CA GLY A 177 -4.68 6.20 7.61
C GLY A 177 -4.17 6.39 6.19
N LEU A 178 -4.61 5.55 5.25
CA LEU A 178 -4.24 5.53 3.83
C LEU A 178 -5.50 5.49 2.96
N GLU A 179 -6.62 6.03 3.45
CA GLU A 179 -7.90 6.12 2.74
C GLU A 179 -7.75 6.82 1.37
N ASP A 180 -6.87 7.82 1.32
CA ASP A 180 -6.54 8.58 0.12
C ASP A 180 -5.87 7.71 -0.96
N ILE A 181 -4.97 6.80 -0.58
CA ILE A 181 -4.38 5.81 -1.48
C ILE A 181 -5.48 4.93 -2.07
N GLY A 182 -6.41 4.42 -1.26
CA GLY A 182 -7.53 3.61 -1.73
C GLY A 182 -8.42 4.37 -2.75
N VAL A 183 -8.68 5.65 -2.49
CA VAL A 183 -9.40 6.53 -3.42
C VAL A 183 -8.62 6.75 -4.72
N VAL A 184 -7.31 7.01 -4.65
CA VAL A 184 -6.47 7.18 -5.83
C VAL A 184 -6.47 5.93 -6.69
N VAL A 185 -6.30 4.75 -6.08
CA VAL A 185 -6.31 3.45 -6.79
C VAL A 185 -7.66 3.20 -7.48
N LEU A 186 -8.78 3.50 -6.81
CA LEU A 186 -10.12 3.41 -7.43
C LEU A 186 -10.27 4.36 -8.61
N ARG A 187 -9.77 5.60 -8.49
CA ARG A 187 -9.83 6.60 -9.57
C ARG A 187 -8.96 6.19 -10.76
N GLU A 188 -7.75 5.73 -10.52
CA GLU A 188 -6.85 5.30 -11.59
C GLU A 188 -7.42 4.11 -12.35
N ALA A 189 -7.96 3.11 -11.65
CA ALA A 189 -8.52 1.93 -12.29
C ALA A 189 -9.84 2.18 -13.02
N LEU A 190 -10.70 3.04 -12.45
CA LEU A 190 -12.09 3.17 -12.90
C LEU A 190 -12.33 4.48 -13.64
N GLU A 191 -11.64 5.58 -13.36
CA GLU A 191 -11.86 6.88 -14.02
C GLU A 191 -10.94 7.14 -15.20
N GLU A 192 -9.71 6.63 -15.16
CA GLU A 192 -8.74 6.87 -16.22
C GLU A 192 -8.97 5.94 -17.42
N ARG A 193 -8.57 6.42 -18.59
CA ARG A 193 -8.57 5.62 -19.81
C ARG A 193 -7.28 4.81 -19.85
N HIS A 194 -7.41 3.50 -20.04
CA HIS A 194 -6.27 2.59 -20.17
C HIS A 194 -5.89 2.33 -21.64
N ASP A 195 -6.51 3.07 -22.56
CA ASP A 195 -6.27 2.99 -24.00
C ASP A 195 -4.84 3.44 -24.32
N SER A 196 -3.96 2.46 -24.58
CA SER A 196 -2.66 2.61 -25.25
C SER A 196 -1.88 3.91 -24.94
N LEU A 197 -1.54 4.17 -23.68
CA LEU A 197 -0.55 5.20 -23.34
C LEU A 197 0.79 4.80 -23.99
N THR A 198 1.35 5.70 -24.79
CA THR A 198 2.72 5.58 -25.31
C THR A 198 3.68 5.48 -24.13
N SER A 199 4.45 4.41 -24.07
CA SER A 199 5.59 4.28 -23.17
C SER A 199 6.46 5.54 -23.28
N THR A 200 6.63 6.26 -22.18
CA THR A 200 7.45 7.48 -22.13
C THR A 200 8.95 7.20 -22.27
N ASP A 201 9.35 5.93 -22.32
CA ASP A 201 10.73 5.51 -22.57
C ASP A 201 10.85 4.89 -23.96
N GLY A 202 11.60 5.57 -24.82
CA GLY A 202 11.78 5.28 -26.25
C GLY A 202 12.57 4.02 -26.58
N ALA A 203 12.32 2.91 -25.91
CA ALA A 203 12.89 1.62 -26.26
C ALA A 203 11.85 0.50 -26.06
N ASP A 204 11.49 -0.16 -27.17
CA ASP A 204 10.61 -1.32 -27.28
C ASP A 204 9.10 -0.98 -27.45
N ASP A 205 8.77 -0.60 -28.69
CA ASP A 205 7.47 -0.12 -29.20
C ASP A 205 6.40 -1.23 -29.31
N ARG A 206 6.25 -2.06 -28.26
CA ARG A 206 5.13 -3.00 -28.16
C ARG A 206 4.04 -2.35 -27.33
N LYS A 207 3.00 -1.85 -28.00
CA LYS A 207 1.74 -1.44 -27.35
C LYS A 207 1.31 -2.53 -26.37
N ILE A 208 1.35 -2.22 -25.09
CA ILE A 208 0.83 -3.11 -24.07
C ILE A 208 -0.68 -3.12 -24.25
N ASP A 209 -1.24 -4.32 -24.37
CA ASP A 209 -2.66 -4.53 -24.55
C ASP A 209 -3.45 -3.94 -23.37
N GLU A 210 -4.56 -3.27 -23.67
CA GLU A 210 -5.41 -2.60 -22.68
C GLU A 210 -5.89 -3.58 -21.61
N ALA A 211 -6.25 -4.79 -22.02
CA ALA A 211 -6.69 -5.83 -21.09
C ALA A 211 -5.59 -6.21 -20.10
N THR A 212 -4.31 -6.16 -20.50
CA THR A 212 -3.18 -6.44 -19.59
C THR A 212 -3.08 -5.39 -18.48
N ARG A 213 -3.25 -4.10 -18.82
CA ARG A 213 -3.26 -3.01 -17.83
C ARG A 213 -4.46 -3.13 -16.89
N LEU A 214 -5.65 -3.30 -17.47
CA LEU A 214 -6.89 -3.44 -16.69
C LEU A 214 -6.84 -4.63 -15.74
N ASN A 215 -6.26 -5.76 -16.15
CA ASN A 215 -6.08 -6.90 -15.26
C ASN A 215 -5.32 -6.57 -13.97
N VAL A 216 -4.43 -5.58 -13.98
CA VAL A 216 -3.70 -5.11 -12.80
C VAL A 216 -4.47 -4.03 -12.04
N PHE A 217 -4.84 -2.94 -12.71
CA PHE A 217 -5.43 -1.79 -12.04
C PHE A 217 -6.82 -2.12 -11.47
N VAL A 218 -7.64 -2.86 -12.23
CA VAL A 218 -8.95 -3.30 -11.76
C VAL A 218 -8.81 -4.28 -10.60
N ALA A 219 -7.82 -5.19 -10.63
CA ALA A 219 -7.57 -6.09 -9.50
C ALA A 219 -7.16 -5.31 -8.25
N ALA A 220 -6.25 -4.33 -8.37
CA ALA A 220 -5.84 -3.47 -7.26
C ALA A 220 -7.03 -2.70 -6.65
N ALA A 221 -7.84 -2.04 -7.50
CA ALA A 221 -9.03 -1.31 -7.07
C ALA A 221 -10.08 -2.23 -6.45
N ALA A 222 -10.32 -3.40 -7.04
CA ALA A 222 -11.24 -4.39 -6.51
C ALA A 222 -10.80 -4.89 -5.12
N ILE A 223 -9.51 -5.10 -4.89
CA ILE A 223 -8.98 -5.51 -3.58
C ILE A 223 -9.25 -4.45 -2.51
N TRP A 224 -9.00 -3.17 -2.82
CA TRP A 224 -9.34 -2.07 -1.90
C TRP A 224 -10.83 -2.02 -1.61
N ALA A 225 -11.68 -2.18 -2.62
CA ALA A 225 -13.13 -2.19 -2.46
C ALA A 225 -13.64 -3.42 -1.67
N VAL A 226 -13.05 -4.59 -1.86
CA VAL A 226 -13.44 -5.80 -1.12
C VAL A 226 -13.03 -5.70 0.34
N ILE A 227 -11.78 -5.33 0.62
CA ILE A 227 -11.25 -5.33 1.99
C ILE A 227 -11.77 -4.13 2.77
N MET A 228 -11.87 -2.97 2.13
CA MET A 228 -12.12 -1.70 2.80
C MET A 228 -13.33 -0.94 2.26
N GLY A 229 -14.10 -1.46 1.30
CA GLY A 229 -15.15 -0.67 0.62
C GLY A 229 -16.21 -0.11 1.56
N GLU A 230 -16.66 -0.90 2.54
CA GLU A 230 -17.65 -0.47 3.52
C GLU A 230 -17.07 0.62 4.45
N GLU A 231 -15.89 0.39 5.02
CA GLU A 231 -15.21 1.34 5.89
C GLU A 231 -14.76 2.60 5.15
N LEU A 232 -14.36 2.48 3.89
CA LEU A 232 -13.95 3.60 3.04
C LEU A 232 -15.14 4.53 2.79
N TRP A 233 -16.32 3.98 2.50
CA TRP A 233 -17.54 4.76 2.39
C TRP A 233 -17.98 5.34 3.73
N GLU A 234 -17.87 4.59 4.83
CA GLU A 234 -18.23 5.11 6.16
C GLU A 234 -17.38 6.33 6.56
N ARG A 235 -16.08 6.28 6.24
CA ARG A 235 -15.08 7.31 6.60
C ARG A 235 -15.07 8.49 5.65
N MET A 236 -15.18 8.23 4.35
CA MET A 236 -14.97 9.24 3.29
C MET A 236 -16.25 9.53 2.49
N GLY A 237 -17.30 8.70 2.58
CA GLY A 237 -18.54 8.90 1.85
C GLY A 237 -19.26 10.18 2.27
N GLN A 238 -19.79 10.90 1.29
CA GLN A 238 -20.58 12.08 1.53
C GLN A 238 -21.93 11.69 2.17
N LYS A 239 -22.15 12.11 3.43
CA LYS A 239 -23.35 11.78 4.22
C LYS A 239 -24.52 12.76 4.01
N ASP A 240 -24.24 13.98 3.55
CA ASP A 240 -25.26 15.02 3.31
C ASP A 240 -25.35 15.36 1.81
N GLU A 241 -26.57 15.46 1.28
CA GLU A 241 -26.81 16.08 -0.02
C GLU A 241 -26.31 17.53 0.02
N CYS A 242 -25.16 17.81 -0.60
CA CYS A 242 -24.71 19.21 -0.74
C CYS A 242 -25.81 19.99 -1.47
N PRO A 243 -26.32 21.10 -0.91
CA PRO A 243 -27.23 21.96 -1.63
C PRO A 243 -26.50 22.44 -2.89
N VAL A 244 -27.11 22.18 -4.05
CA VAL A 244 -26.53 22.43 -5.36
C VAL A 244 -26.36 23.94 -5.57
N GLY A 245 -25.25 24.50 -5.10
CA GLY A 245 -24.81 25.85 -5.41
C GLY A 245 -24.11 25.86 -6.75
N LEU A 246 -24.77 26.40 -7.78
CA LEU A 246 -24.21 26.66 -9.11
C LEU A 246 -22.97 27.57 -8.98
N SER A 247 -21.79 26.98 -8.83
CA SER A 247 -20.52 27.70 -8.90
C SER A 247 -19.99 27.63 -10.33
N LEU A 248 -20.20 28.72 -11.08
CA LEU A 248 -19.52 28.98 -12.35
C LEU A 248 -18.08 29.41 -12.06
N GLY A 249 -17.21 28.43 -11.84
CA GLY A 249 -15.76 28.59 -11.71
C GLY A 249 -15.05 27.31 -12.14
N PRO A 250 -13.76 27.37 -12.53
CA PRO A 250 -13.02 26.17 -12.89
C PRO A 250 -13.07 25.19 -11.72
N ALA A 251 -13.39 23.93 -12.01
CA ALA A 251 -13.60 22.89 -11.01
C ALA A 251 -12.45 22.91 -10.00
N PRO A 252 -12.72 23.15 -8.70
CA PRO A 252 -11.65 23.07 -7.70
C PRO A 252 -11.08 21.66 -7.78
N LYS A 253 -9.75 21.54 -7.81
CA LYS A 253 -9.05 20.27 -7.61
C LYS A 253 -9.63 19.69 -6.32
N GLN A 254 -10.48 18.68 -6.44
CA GLN A 254 -11.20 18.11 -5.31
C GLN A 254 -10.15 17.66 -4.30
N LEU A 255 -10.11 18.34 -3.15
CA LEU A 255 -9.48 17.82 -1.96
C LEU A 255 -10.01 16.39 -1.79
N ILE A 256 -9.12 15.45 -1.49
CA ILE A 256 -9.40 14.02 -1.28
C ILE A 256 -10.19 13.85 0.05
N GLY A 257 -11.24 14.63 0.24
CA GLY A 257 -11.92 14.82 1.53
C GLY A 257 -13.22 14.04 1.64
N THR A 258 -14.02 13.99 0.57
CA THR A 258 -15.26 13.19 0.55
C THR A 258 -15.51 12.58 -0.82
N ILE A 259 -16.07 11.36 -0.83
CA ILE A 259 -16.49 10.62 -2.02
C ILE A 259 -17.97 10.93 -2.27
N PRO A 260 -18.32 11.64 -3.36
CA PRO A 260 -19.71 11.89 -3.69
C PRO A 260 -20.46 10.58 -4.00
N LYS A 261 -21.73 10.48 -3.60
CA LYS A 261 -22.58 9.30 -3.88
C LYS A 261 -22.60 8.92 -5.36
N ARG A 262 -22.72 9.91 -6.25
CA ARG A 262 -22.67 9.69 -7.71
C ARG A 262 -21.36 9.08 -8.21
N ARG A 263 -20.22 9.43 -7.58
CA ARG A 263 -18.92 8.85 -7.92
C ARG A 263 -18.84 7.39 -7.46
N TRP A 264 -19.36 7.10 -6.28
CA TRP A 264 -19.43 5.73 -5.76
C TRP A 264 -20.31 4.83 -6.64
N GLU A 265 -21.51 5.30 -7.01
CA GLU A 265 -22.41 4.61 -7.96
C GLU A 265 -21.75 4.38 -9.33
N MET A 266 -21.01 5.38 -9.84
CA MET A 266 -20.25 5.24 -11.08
C MET A 266 -19.15 4.17 -10.97
N TRP A 267 -18.41 4.12 -9.87
CA TRP A 267 -17.39 3.09 -9.65
C TRP A 267 -18.00 1.69 -9.59
N ILE A 268 -19.13 1.53 -8.90
CA ILE A 268 -19.88 0.26 -8.87
C ILE A 268 -20.29 -0.17 -10.29
N ALA A 269 -20.90 0.73 -11.05
CA ALA A 269 -21.33 0.43 -12.42
C ALA A 269 -20.15 0.02 -13.32
N ARG A 270 -18.98 0.66 -13.15
CA ARG A 270 -17.77 0.30 -13.89
C ARG A 270 -17.20 -1.05 -13.49
N LEU A 271 -17.15 -1.37 -12.19
CA LEU A 271 -16.74 -2.69 -11.72
C LEU A 271 -17.67 -3.79 -12.24
N GLN A 272 -18.98 -3.57 -12.24
CA GLN A 272 -19.96 -4.47 -12.84
C GLN A 272 -19.70 -4.67 -14.34
N PHE A 273 -19.48 -3.59 -15.09
CA PHE A 273 -19.13 -3.67 -16.51
C PHE A 273 -17.85 -4.48 -16.74
N LEU A 274 -16.78 -4.21 -15.97
CA LEU A 274 -15.50 -4.89 -16.09
C LEU A 274 -15.60 -6.38 -15.71
N SER A 275 -16.48 -6.75 -14.80
CA SER A 275 -16.72 -8.17 -14.47
C SER A 275 -17.26 -9.00 -15.64
N LEU A 276 -17.92 -8.35 -16.61
CA LEU A 276 -18.51 -8.97 -17.79
C LEU A 276 -17.58 -8.97 -19.01
N ARG A 277 -16.43 -8.31 -18.93
CA ARG A 277 -15.48 -8.17 -20.06
C ARG A 277 -14.73 -9.48 -20.29
N GLU A 278 -14.96 -10.15 -21.42
CA GLU A 278 -14.45 -11.52 -21.68
C GLU A 278 -12.95 -11.61 -21.95
N ASP A 279 -12.31 -10.52 -22.34
CA ASP A 279 -10.87 -10.41 -22.58
C ASP A 279 -10.06 -10.23 -21.28
N LEU A 280 -10.71 -9.97 -20.14
CA LEU A 280 -10.07 -9.93 -18.84
C LEU A 280 -9.94 -11.33 -18.23
N LYS A 281 -8.94 -11.50 -17.36
CA LYS A 281 -8.72 -12.74 -16.63
C LYS A 281 -9.93 -13.04 -15.73
N ILE A 282 -10.27 -14.32 -15.60
CA ILE A 282 -11.38 -14.79 -14.75
C ILE A 282 -11.25 -14.25 -13.32
N CYS A 283 -10.06 -14.34 -12.72
CA CYS A 283 -9.83 -13.84 -11.36
C CYS A 283 -10.07 -12.32 -11.22
N THR A 284 -9.69 -11.51 -12.21
CA THR A 284 -9.95 -10.07 -12.21
C THR A 284 -11.45 -9.79 -12.31
N ARG A 285 -12.16 -10.55 -13.14
CA ARG A 285 -13.61 -10.42 -13.32
C ARG A 285 -14.39 -10.78 -12.07
N GLU A 286 -14.02 -11.89 -11.43
CA GLU A 286 -14.60 -12.33 -10.16
C GLU A 286 -14.36 -11.30 -9.05
N LEU A 287 -13.12 -10.80 -8.94
CA LEU A 287 -12.81 -9.72 -8.00
C LEU A 287 -13.61 -8.44 -8.27
N ALA A 288 -13.77 -8.05 -9.53
CA ALA A 288 -14.55 -6.86 -9.89
C ALA A 288 -16.04 -7.02 -9.54
N ALA A 289 -16.61 -8.21 -9.79
CA ALA A 289 -18.00 -8.51 -9.41
C ALA A 289 -18.18 -8.43 -7.89
N GLU A 290 -17.25 -8.99 -7.13
CA GLU A 290 -17.32 -8.99 -5.68
C GLU A 290 -17.12 -7.60 -5.09
N ALA A 291 -16.15 -6.84 -5.60
CA ALA A 291 -15.94 -5.44 -5.24
C ALA A 291 -17.21 -4.61 -5.43
N ALA A 292 -17.88 -4.76 -6.57
CA ALA A 292 -19.16 -4.11 -6.81
C ALA A 292 -20.22 -4.54 -5.78
N ALA A 293 -20.30 -5.84 -5.45
CA ALA A 293 -21.24 -6.34 -4.46
C ALA A 293 -20.99 -5.77 -3.05
N VAL A 294 -19.73 -5.68 -2.61
CA VAL A 294 -19.37 -5.06 -1.31
C VAL A 294 -19.73 -3.58 -1.30
N MET A 295 -19.33 -2.83 -2.33
CA MET A 295 -19.62 -1.40 -2.43
C MET A 295 -21.12 -1.08 -2.50
N MET A 296 -21.95 -1.98 -3.04
CA MET A 296 -23.41 -1.81 -3.08
C MET A 296 -24.08 -1.92 -1.70
N ARG A 297 -23.47 -2.57 -0.70
CA ARG A 297 -24.08 -2.78 0.62
C ARG A 297 -24.27 -1.50 1.42
N VAL A 298 -23.54 -0.45 1.05
CA VAL A 298 -23.49 0.83 1.77
C VAL A 298 -24.20 1.98 1.03
N LEU A 299 -24.89 1.68 -0.08
CA LEU A 299 -25.73 2.61 -0.83
C LEU A 299 -27.19 2.62 -0.37
#